data_AF-A0A356KPE5-F1
#
_entry.id   AF-A0A356KPE5-F1
#
_cell.length_a   1.000
_cell.length_b   1.000
_cell.length_c   1.000
_cell.angle_alpha   90.00
_cell.angle_beta   90.00
_cell.angle_gamma   90.00
#
_symmetry.space_group_name_H-M   'P 1'
#
loop_
_entity.id
_entity.type
_entity.pdbx_description
1 polymer ?
#
loop_
_entity_poly.entity_id
_entity_poly.type
_entity_poly.pdbx_seq_one_letter_code
_entity_poly.pdbx_strand_id
1 'polypeptide(L)'
;AEGQEPAAPAAEPPPAPSGQRGWIISPAIDLLCVGGLSLLVLLPWVLLRRRITIGQIALLSVLINMPHFLASYVLLYRNKEQVLRYKLASIGVPLALLAYSVFAVASASHTNVHVANFAAFAGLYLAWHYTGQTWGMIATFGYLSGRPFDGLEGQLVRGGLRVLLVWHVCWFLYVGRAPFFPPWLQASIDQAYAILSVVAGASLVLG
;
A
#
# COMPACT_ATOMS: atom_id res chain seq x y z
N ALA A 1 -18.41 22.52 -36.30
CA ALA A 1 -18.92 22.69 -34.94
C ALA A 1 -19.37 21.30 -34.47
N GLU A 2 -18.43 20.53 -33.94
CA GLU A 2 -18.72 19.20 -33.37
C GLU A 2 -19.29 19.41 -31.97
N GLY A 3 -20.49 18.86 -31.74
CA GLY A 3 -21.21 18.96 -30.48
C GLY A 3 -20.47 18.20 -29.39
N GLN A 4 -19.97 18.94 -28.40
CA GLN A 4 -19.40 18.40 -27.19
C GLN A 4 -20.57 17.91 -26.32
N GLU A 5 -20.78 16.59 -26.28
CA GLU A 5 -21.73 15.98 -25.33
C GLU A 5 -21.38 16.44 -23.91
N PRO A 6 -22.34 16.96 -23.13
CA PRO A 6 -22.09 17.33 -21.75
C PRO A 6 -21.75 16.05 -20.97
N ALA A 7 -20.61 16.09 -20.27
CA ALA A 7 -20.18 15.01 -19.39
C ALA A 7 -21.31 14.67 -18.41
N ALA A 8 -21.73 13.40 -18.40
CA ALA A 8 -22.75 12.92 -17.47
C ALA A 8 -22.37 13.30 -16.02
N PRO A 9 -23.30 13.83 -15.21
CA PRO A 9 -23.01 14.16 -13.82
C PRO A 9 -22.51 12.90 -13.11
N ALA A 10 -21.42 13.04 -12.36
CA ALA A 10 -20.87 11.96 -11.55
C ALA A 10 -22.00 11.44 -10.64
N ALA A 11 -22.34 10.15 -10.77
CA ALA A 11 -23.39 9.54 -9.99
C ALA A 11 -23.13 9.77 -8.50
N GLU A 12 -24.13 10.30 -7.79
CA GLU A 12 -24.05 10.45 -6.33
C GLU A 12 -23.80 9.07 -5.70
N PRO A 13 -22.88 8.98 -4.72
CA PRO A 13 -22.62 7.73 -4.04
C PRO A 13 -23.93 7.23 -3.39
N PRO A 14 -24.18 5.91 -3.42
CA PRO A 14 -25.40 5.35 -2.86
C PRO A 14 -25.53 5.75 -1.38
N PRO A 15 -26.75 6.06 -0.92
CA PRO A 15 -26.97 6.48 0.47
C PRO A 15 -26.54 5.37 1.42
N ALA A 16 -25.92 5.77 2.53
CA ALA A 16 -25.48 4.81 3.55
C ALA A 16 -26.69 4.02 4.07
N PRO A 17 -26.57 2.70 4.24
CA PRO A 17 -27.68 1.86 4.64
C PRO A 17 -28.16 2.21 6.05
N SER A 18 -29.43 2.60 6.17
CA SER A 18 -30.05 2.96 7.44
C SER A 18 -30.15 1.75 8.37
N GLY A 19 -29.49 1.81 9.54
CA GLY A 19 -29.58 0.80 10.60
C GLY A 19 -28.39 -0.18 10.72
N GLN A 20 -27.24 0.10 10.10
CA GLN A 20 -26.14 -0.87 10.04
C GLN A 20 -25.10 -0.76 11.16
N ARG A 21 -24.64 -1.95 11.54
CA ARG A 21 -23.53 -2.24 12.44
C ARG A 21 -22.25 -1.69 11.80
N GLY A 22 -21.50 -0.84 12.52
CA GLY A 22 -20.21 -0.29 12.06
C GLY A 22 -19.05 -1.30 12.00
N TRP A 23 -19.36 -2.57 11.71
CA TRP A 23 -18.45 -3.70 11.67
C TRP A 23 -18.96 -4.76 10.68
N ILE A 24 -18.02 -5.46 10.05
CA ILE A 24 -18.21 -6.58 9.14
C ILE A 24 -18.53 -7.86 9.92
N ILE A 25 -17.73 -8.22 10.91
CA ILE A 25 -17.93 -9.43 11.73
C ILE A 25 -18.35 -9.04 13.15
N SER A 26 -17.47 -8.34 13.87
CA SER A 26 -17.74 -7.78 15.20
C SER A 26 -16.74 -6.66 15.49
N PRO A 27 -17.04 -5.71 16.39
CA PRO A 27 -16.12 -4.61 16.69
C PRO A 27 -14.71 -5.08 17.09
N ALA A 28 -14.63 -6.13 17.91
CA ALA A 28 -13.35 -6.66 18.39
C ALA A 28 -12.56 -7.38 17.29
N ILE A 29 -13.23 -8.21 16.49
CA ILE A 29 -12.58 -8.95 15.39
C ILE A 29 -12.08 -7.98 14.32
N ASP A 30 -12.90 -7.00 13.96
CA ASP A 30 -12.55 -6.02 12.95
C ASP A 30 -11.39 -5.13 13.43
N LEU A 31 -11.42 -4.66 14.69
CA LEU A 31 -10.30 -3.91 15.28
C LEU A 31 -8.98 -4.69 15.22
N LEU A 32 -9.02 -5.97 15.59
CA LEU A 32 -7.84 -6.84 15.57
C LEU A 32 -7.34 -7.10 14.14
N CYS A 33 -8.24 -7.34 13.18
CA CYS A 33 -7.90 -7.68 11.80
C CYS A 33 -7.46 -6.49 10.94
N VAL A 34 -7.92 -5.27 11.23
CA VAL A 34 -7.57 -4.05 10.46
C VAL A 34 -6.18 -3.51 10.84
N GLY A 35 -5.73 -3.76 12.07
CA GLY A 35 -4.42 -3.31 12.54
C GLY A 35 -4.11 -3.57 14.02
N GLY A 36 -5.08 -4.00 14.84
CA GLY A 36 -4.83 -4.30 16.24
C GLY A 36 -3.83 -5.44 16.45
N LEU A 37 -3.89 -6.49 15.63
CA LEU A 37 -2.93 -7.61 15.71
C LEU A 37 -1.51 -7.18 15.36
N SER A 38 -1.33 -6.29 14.38
CA SER A 38 0.01 -5.80 14.05
C SER A 38 0.58 -4.95 15.19
N LEU A 39 -0.24 -4.16 15.90
CA LEU A 39 0.21 -3.44 17.11
C LEU A 39 0.60 -4.41 18.24
N LEU A 40 -0.18 -5.46 18.50
CA LEU A 40 0.11 -6.45 19.53
C LEU A 40 1.41 -7.23 19.26
N VAL A 41 1.80 -7.39 18.00
CA VAL A 41 3.05 -8.05 17.62
C VAL A 41 4.21 -7.06 17.56
N LEU A 42 4.03 -5.92 16.90
CA LEU A 42 5.10 -4.95 16.65
C LEU A 42 5.49 -4.18 17.91
N LEU A 43 4.54 -3.81 18.79
CA LEU A 43 4.82 -2.98 19.95
C LEU A 43 5.72 -3.70 20.97
N PRO A 44 5.41 -4.92 21.45
CA PRO A 44 6.33 -5.65 22.32
C PRO A 44 7.67 -5.93 21.64
N TRP A 45 7.65 -6.20 20.33
CA TRP A 45 8.88 -6.49 19.58
C TRP A 45 9.83 -5.29 19.53
N VAL A 46 9.32 -4.08 19.24
CA VAL A 46 10.08 -2.83 19.29
C VAL A 46 10.61 -2.56 20.70
N LEU A 47 9.78 -2.75 21.72
CA LEU A 47 10.17 -2.56 23.12
C LEU A 47 11.26 -3.54 23.57
N LEU A 48 11.23 -4.78 23.08
CA LEU A 48 12.23 -5.81 23.38
C LEU A 48 13.50 -5.71 22.52
N ARG A 49 13.59 -4.73 21.60
CA ARG A 49 14.75 -4.47 20.72
C ARG A 49 15.31 -5.70 20.02
N ARG A 50 14.44 -6.64 19.64
CA ARG A 50 14.84 -7.89 18.99
C ARG A 50 15.31 -7.60 17.57
N ARG A 51 16.45 -8.16 17.16
CA ARG A 51 16.92 -8.08 15.77
C ARG A 51 16.13 -9.08 14.92
N ILE A 52 15.60 -8.62 13.78
CA ILE A 52 14.99 -9.48 12.77
C ILE A 52 15.92 -9.56 11.56
N THR A 53 16.06 -10.75 11.00
CA THR A 53 16.77 -10.95 9.73
C THR A 53 15.89 -10.54 8.54
N ILE A 54 16.51 -10.20 7.41
CA ILE A 54 15.77 -9.88 6.18
C ILE A 54 14.85 -11.04 5.77
N GLY A 55 15.30 -12.28 5.95
CA GLY A 55 14.48 -13.48 5.67
C GLY A 55 13.24 -13.59 6.55
N GLN A 56 13.34 -13.21 7.83
CA GLN A 56 12.20 -13.14 8.74
C GLN A 56 11.24 -12.00 8.38
N ILE A 57 11.72 -10.81 8.00
CA ILE A 57 10.87 -9.73 7.44
C ILE A 57 10.14 -10.23 6.19
N ALA A 58 10.85 -10.87 5.26
CA ALA A 58 10.27 -11.38 4.04
C ALA A 58 9.20 -12.44 4.32
N LEU A 59 9.48 -13.38 5.22
CA LEU A 59 8.52 -14.41 5.63
C LEU A 59 7.28 -13.82 6.30
N LEU A 60 7.46 -12.91 7.27
CA LEU A 60 6.35 -12.23 7.93
C LEU A 60 5.54 -11.41 6.93
N SER A 61 6.19 -10.73 6.00
CA SER A 61 5.53 -9.99 4.93
C SER A 61 4.70 -10.93 4.07
N VAL A 62 5.20 -12.10 3.69
CA VAL A 62 4.39 -13.08 2.94
C VAL A 62 3.21 -13.56 3.80
N LEU A 63 3.43 -14.00 5.03
CA LEU A 63 2.39 -14.58 5.88
C LEU A 63 1.28 -13.60 6.22
N ILE A 64 1.62 -12.34 6.51
CA ILE A 64 0.66 -11.30 6.87
C ILE A 64 -0.09 -10.81 5.63
N ASN A 65 0.60 -10.67 4.50
CA ASN A 65 -0.03 -10.14 3.29
C ASN A 65 -0.81 -11.17 2.50
N MET A 66 -0.48 -12.45 2.63
CA MET A 66 -1.08 -13.49 1.78
C MET A 66 -2.61 -13.61 1.95
N PRO A 67 -3.20 -13.53 3.15
CA PRO A 67 -4.66 -13.46 3.30
C PRO A 67 -5.29 -12.30 2.51
N HIS A 68 -4.62 -11.14 2.46
CA HIS A 68 -5.11 -9.97 1.72
C HIS A 68 -5.02 -10.18 0.20
N PHE A 69 -3.90 -10.71 -0.28
CA PHE A 69 -3.74 -11.05 -1.70
C PHE A 69 -4.72 -12.13 -2.14
N LEU A 70 -4.99 -13.13 -1.29
CA LEU A 70 -5.92 -14.21 -1.60
C LEU A 70 -7.33 -13.67 -1.84
N ALA A 71 -7.82 -12.72 -1.03
CA ALA A 71 -9.13 -12.11 -1.25
C ALA A 71 -9.21 -11.39 -2.62
N SER A 72 -8.17 -10.64 -2.97
CA SER A 72 -8.07 -9.95 -4.26
C SER A 72 -7.95 -10.92 -5.43
N TYR A 73 -7.23 -12.02 -5.27
CA TYR A 73 -7.10 -13.07 -6.28
C TYR A 73 -8.39 -13.86 -6.47
N VAL A 74 -9.13 -14.16 -5.40
CA VAL A 74 -10.45 -14.80 -5.52
C VAL A 74 -11.38 -13.92 -6.36
N LEU A 75 -11.31 -12.59 -6.22
CA LEU A 75 -12.09 -11.68 -7.06
C LEU A 75 -11.58 -11.63 -8.51
N LEU A 76 -10.27 -11.46 -8.72
CA LEU A 76 -9.68 -11.30 -10.05
C LEU A 76 -9.76 -12.57 -10.91
N TYR A 77 -9.60 -13.74 -10.29
CA TYR A 77 -9.59 -15.05 -10.94
C TYR A 77 -10.91 -15.80 -10.78
N ARG A 78 -11.99 -15.12 -10.33
CA ARG A 78 -13.30 -15.75 -10.07
C ARG A 78 -13.88 -16.43 -11.30
N ASN A 79 -13.73 -15.82 -12.47
CA ASN A 79 -14.22 -16.35 -13.74
C ASN A 79 -13.29 -15.99 -14.89
N LYS A 80 -13.42 -16.75 -15.98
CA LYS A 80 -12.56 -16.62 -17.17
C LYS A 80 -12.72 -15.26 -17.84
N GLU A 81 -13.93 -14.70 -17.82
CA GLU A 81 -14.26 -13.42 -18.43
C GLU A 81 -13.48 -12.28 -17.77
N GLN A 82 -13.38 -12.26 -16.43
CA GLN A 82 -12.60 -11.26 -15.71
C GLN A 82 -11.10 -11.41 -15.95
N VAL A 83 -10.58 -12.63 -15.97
CA VAL A 83 -9.18 -12.90 -16.30
C VAL A 83 -8.84 -12.40 -17.71
N LEU A 84 -9.70 -12.67 -18.70
CA LEU A 84 -9.52 -12.25 -20.08
C LEU A 84 -9.76 -10.74 -20.30
N ARG A 85 -10.59 -10.11 -19.45
CA ARG A 85 -10.77 -8.65 -19.44
C ARG A 85 -9.54 -7.93 -18.92
N TYR A 86 -8.87 -8.49 -17.91
CA TYR A 86 -7.70 -7.90 -17.25
C TYR A 86 -6.40 -8.69 -17.50
N LYS A 87 -6.18 -9.20 -18.72
CA LYS A 87 -5.05 -10.09 -19.10
C LYS A 87 -3.68 -9.62 -18.65
N LEU A 88 -3.40 -8.32 -18.75
CA LEU A 88 -2.10 -7.80 -18.31
C LEU A 88 -1.92 -7.94 -16.80
N ALA A 89 -2.94 -7.61 -16.01
CA ALA A 89 -2.87 -7.72 -14.55
C ALA A 89 -2.95 -9.18 -14.07
N SER A 90 -3.73 -10.03 -14.75
CA SER A 90 -4.00 -11.42 -14.34
C SER A 90 -2.97 -12.43 -14.87
N ILE A 91 -2.28 -12.14 -15.97
CA ILE A 91 -1.35 -13.07 -16.62
C ILE A 91 0.00 -12.39 -16.90
N GLY A 92 0.00 -11.27 -17.62
CA GLY A 92 1.23 -10.64 -18.11
C GLY A 92 2.19 -10.23 -16.99
N VAL A 93 1.72 -9.42 -16.04
CA VAL A 93 2.49 -8.93 -14.91
C VAL A 93 2.96 -10.07 -14.00
N PRO A 94 2.09 -11.02 -13.56
CA PRO A 94 2.53 -12.17 -12.78
C PRO A 94 3.62 -13.02 -13.46
N LEU A 95 3.49 -13.30 -14.76
CA LEU A 95 4.49 -14.07 -15.50
C LEU A 95 5.81 -13.31 -15.64
N ALA A 96 5.76 -12.00 -15.90
CA ALA A 96 6.96 -11.17 -15.98
C ALA A 96 7.69 -11.12 -14.63
N LEU A 97 6.95 -10.95 -13.52
CA LEU A 97 7.52 -10.96 -12.17
C LEU A 97 8.09 -12.33 -11.81
N LEU A 98 7.42 -13.42 -12.18
CA LEU A 98 7.92 -14.78 -11.97
C LEU A 98 9.21 -15.02 -12.76
N ALA A 99 9.24 -14.66 -14.05
CA ALA A 99 10.43 -14.78 -14.88
C ALA A 99 11.60 -13.96 -14.32
N TYR A 100 11.36 -12.72 -13.91
CA TYR A 100 12.39 -11.89 -13.29
C TYR A 100 12.86 -12.45 -11.93
N SER A 101 11.96 -13.01 -11.13
CA SER A 101 12.31 -13.65 -9.85
C SER A 101 13.23 -14.85 -10.07
N VAL A 102 12.92 -15.72 -11.04
CA VAL A 102 13.77 -16.86 -11.42
C VAL A 102 15.14 -16.37 -11.89
N PHE A 103 15.16 -15.36 -12.77
CA PHE A 103 16.39 -14.76 -13.26
C PHE A 103 17.24 -14.15 -12.12
N ALA A 104 16.63 -13.43 -11.19
CA ALA A 104 17.31 -12.81 -10.06
C ALA A 104 17.92 -13.86 -9.13
N VAL A 105 17.20 -14.95 -8.84
CA VAL A 105 17.69 -16.06 -8.01
C VAL A 105 18.82 -16.82 -8.72
N ALA A 106 18.69 -17.12 -10.01
CA ALA A 106 19.74 -17.79 -10.77
C ALA A 106 21.05 -16.96 -10.82
N SER A 107 20.90 -15.64 -10.95
CA SER A 107 22.03 -14.70 -11.00
C SER A 107 22.66 -14.41 -9.63
N ALA A 108 21.99 -14.75 -8.52
CA ALA A 108 22.41 -14.41 -7.16
C ALA A 108 23.77 -15.01 -6.77
N SER A 109 24.17 -16.13 -7.40
CA SER A 109 25.49 -16.74 -7.22
C SER A 109 26.64 -15.88 -7.76
N HIS A 110 26.36 -14.96 -8.67
CA HIS A 110 27.35 -14.08 -9.33
C HIS A 110 27.19 -12.62 -8.88
N THR A 111 25.95 -12.16 -8.68
CA THR A 111 25.64 -10.80 -8.25
C THR A 111 24.29 -10.72 -7.54
N ASN A 112 24.26 -9.97 -6.43
CA ASN A 112 23.02 -9.73 -5.67
C ASN A 112 22.24 -8.51 -6.17
N VAL A 113 22.71 -7.81 -7.20
CA VAL A 113 22.09 -6.56 -7.70
C VAL A 113 20.64 -6.78 -8.14
N HIS A 114 20.33 -7.91 -8.81
CA HIS A 114 18.96 -8.19 -9.27
C HIS A 114 17.99 -8.47 -8.12
N VAL A 115 18.45 -9.19 -7.09
CA VAL A 115 17.66 -9.43 -5.87
C VAL A 115 17.44 -8.12 -5.12
N ALA A 116 18.48 -7.29 -4.99
CA ALA A 116 18.39 -5.99 -4.35
C ALA A 116 17.42 -5.05 -5.09
N ASN A 117 17.52 -4.97 -6.43
CA ASN A 117 16.61 -4.18 -7.26
C ASN A 117 15.16 -4.69 -7.14
N PHE A 118 14.96 -6.01 -7.17
CA PHE A 118 13.64 -6.59 -6.99
C PHE A 118 13.02 -6.20 -5.64
N ALA A 119 13.77 -6.35 -4.55
CA ALA A 119 13.34 -5.97 -3.21
C ALA A 119 13.05 -4.47 -3.10
N ALA A 120 13.87 -3.64 -3.74
CA ALA A 120 13.70 -2.19 -3.83
C ALA A 120 12.38 -1.78 -4.50
N PHE A 121 12.14 -2.28 -5.72
CA PHE A 121 10.92 -1.99 -6.45
C PHE A 121 9.69 -2.59 -5.76
N ALA A 122 9.81 -3.77 -5.17
CA ALA A 122 8.74 -4.36 -4.36
C ALA A 122 8.40 -3.45 -3.16
N GLY A 123 9.39 -2.91 -2.46
CA GLY A 123 9.16 -1.97 -1.35
C GLY A 123 8.43 -0.70 -1.78
N LEU A 124 8.82 -0.10 -2.90
CA LEU A 124 8.14 1.08 -3.46
C LEU A 124 6.70 0.77 -3.88
N TYR A 125 6.48 -0.36 -4.56
CA TYR A 125 5.15 -0.80 -4.97
C TYR A 125 4.25 -1.08 -3.76
N LEU A 126 4.79 -1.74 -2.72
CA LEU A 126 4.07 -1.99 -1.48
C LEU A 126 3.64 -0.70 -0.79
N ALA A 127 4.49 0.34 -0.75
CA ALA A 127 4.11 1.64 -0.18
C ALA A 127 2.88 2.25 -0.88
N TRP A 128 2.88 2.24 -2.22
CA TRP A 128 1.71 2.66 -3.00
C TRP A 128 0.49 1.80 -2.68
N HIS A 129 0.65 0.47 -2.71
CA HIS A 129 -0.45 -0.47 -2.52
C HIS A 129 -1.10 -0.34 -1.13
N TYR A 130 -0.31 -0.26 -0.07
CA TYR A 130 -0.83 -0.15 1.29
C TYR A 130 -1.55 1.15 1.56
N THR A 131 -1.05 2.29 1.05
CA THR A 131 -1.76 3.56 1.23
C THR A 131 -3.15 3.52 0.56
N GLY A 132 -3.26 2.87 -0.60
CA GLY A 132 -4.55 2.60 -1.24
C GLY A 132 -5.45 1.64 -0.43
N GLN A 133 -4.87 0.59 0.13
CA GLN A 133 -5.60 -0.38 0.97
C GLN A 133 -6.13 0.29 2.25
N THR A 134 -5.31 1.08 2.95
CA THR A 134 -5.70 1.85 4.14
C THR A 134 -6.86 2.79 3.82
N TRP A 135 -6.80 3.52 2.70
CA TRP A 135 -7.91 4.34 2.24
C TRP A 135 -9.19 3.50 2.04
N GLY A 136 -9.09 2.36 1.36
CA GLY A 136 -10.22 1.46 1.12
C GLY A 136 -10.88 1.02 2.43
N MET A 137 -10.08 0.59 3.40
CA MET A 137 -10.57 0.17 4.72
C MET A 137 -11.25 1.32 5.47
N ILE A 138 -10.62 2.50 5.55
CA ILE A 138 -11.18 3.67 6.22
C ILE A 138 -12.54 4.04 5.60
N ALA A 139 -12.59 4.13 4.26
CA ALA A 139 -13.82 4.47 3.54
C ALA A 139 -14.93 3.43 3.77
N THR A 140 -14.61 2.13 3.75
CA THR A 140 -15.57 1.06 4.01
C THR A 140 -16.14 1.14 5.43
N PHE A 141 -15.31 1.32 6.46
CA PHE A 141 -15.79 1.44 7.83
C PHE A 141 -16.58 2.73 8.07
N GLY A 142 -16.19 3.84 7.44
CA GLY A 142 -17.00 5.07 7.43
C GLY A 142 -18.40 4.81 6.88
N TYR A 143 -18.49 4.18 5.71
CA TYR A 143 -19.76 3.79 5.10
C TYR A 143 -20.59 2.84 5.98
N LEU A 144 -19.99 1.78 6.52
CA LEU A 144 -20.68 0.82 7.40
C LEU A 144 -21.17 1.45 8.71
N SER A 145 -20.45 2.45 9.22
CA SER A 145 -20.85 3.19 10.42
C SER A 145 -21.97 4.22 10.18
N GLY A 146 -22.48 4.32 8.94
CA GLY A 146 -23.48 5.32 8.57
C GLY A 146 -22.92 6.74 8.44
N ARG A 147 -21.60 6.89 8.36
CA ARG A 147 -20.88 8.18 8.24
C ARG A 147 -19.94 8.13 7.02
N PRO A 148 -20.48 8.07 5.80
CA PRO A 148 -19.64 8.15 4.60
C PRO A 148 -18.93 9.50 4.58
N PHE A 149 -17.66 9.49 4.19
CA PHE A 149 -16.88 10.73 4.06
C PHE A 149 -17.48 11.64 2.99
N ASP A 150 -17.54 12.93 3.29
CA ASP A 150 -17.83 13.93 2.28
C ASP A 150 -16.61 14.15 1.34
N GLY A 151 -16.79 15.00 0.33
CA GLY A 151 -15.76 15.27 -0.67
C GLY A 151 -14.47 15.87 -0.08
N LEU A 152 -14.57 16.70 0.95
CA LEU A 152 -13.43 17.36 1.58
C LEU A 152 -12.73 16.43 2.57
N GLU A 153 -13.48 15.76 3.44
CA GLU A 153 -12.95 14.78 4.39
C GLU A 153 -12.20 13.66 3.66
N GLY A 154 -12.80 13.13 2.60
CA GLY A 154 -12.17 12.10 1.77
C GLY A 154 -10.89 12.61 1.09
N GLN A 155 -10.83 13.88 0.69
CA GLN A 155 -9.62 14.48 0.12
C GLN A 155 -8.53 14.70 1.18
N LEU A 156 -8.89 15.11 2.39
CA LEU A 156 -7.95 15.32 3.51
C LEU A 156 -7.29 14.01 3.91
N VAL A 157 -8.08 12.96 4.14
CA VAL A 157 -7.56 11.62 4.50
C VAL A 157 -6.68 11.07 3.37
N ARG A 158 -7.11 11.16 2.11
CA ARG A 158 -6.27 10.77 0.96
C ARG A 158 -5.01 11.62 0.85
N GLY A 159 -5.08 12.91 1.19
CA GLY A 159 -3.95 13.82 1.24
C GLY A 159 -2.89 13.34 2.21
N GLY A 160 -3.28 13.04 3.46
CA GLY A 160 -2.39 12.48 4.47
C GLY A 160 -1.74 11.17 4.03
N LEU A 161 -2.52 10.25 3.44
CA LEU A 161 -1.98 8.99 2.90
C LEU A 161 -1.00 9.21 1.73
N ARG A 162 -1.23 10.20 0.87
CA ARG A 162 -0.30 10.57 -0.21
C ARG A 162 0.98 11.19 0.35
N VAL A 163 0.88 12.03 1.37
CA VAL A 163 2.06 12.57 2.08
C VAL A 163 2.89 11.41 2.65
N LEU A 164 2.25 10.43 3.29
CA LEU A 164 2.92 9.24 3.82
C LEU A 164 3.59 8.40 2.72
N LEU A 165 2.94 8.26 1.56
CA LEU A 165 3.51 7.61 0.39
C LEU A 165 4.76 8.35 -0.11
N VAL A 166 4.67 9.66 -0.31
CA VAL A 166 5.80 10.49 -0.76
C VAL A 166 6.94 10.42 0.25
N TRP A 167 6.63 10.47 1.54
CA TRP A 167 7.60 10.24 2.60
C TRP A 167 8.29 8.87 2.49
N HIS A 168 7.55 7.79 2.23
CA HIS A 168 8.13 6.46 2.04
C HIS A 168 9.07 6.39 0.83
N VAL A 169 8.71 7.03 -0.29
CA VAL A 169 9.58 7.11 -1.47
C VAL A 169 10.86 7.88 -1.13
N CYS A 170 10.76 9.02 -0.46
CA CYS A 170 11.92 9.78 -0.02
C CYS A 170 12.79 9.01 0.99
N TRP A 171 12.19 8.30 1.94
CA TRP A 171 12.89 7.40 2.86
C TRP A 171 13.64 6.30 2.11
N PHE A 172 13.00 5.69 1.11
CA PHE A 172 13.62 4.67 0.28
C PHE A 172 14.84 5.21 -0.48
N LEU A 173 14.71 6.39 -1.08
CA LEU A 173 15.83 7.07 -1.76
C LEU A 173 16.95 7.47 -0.78
N TYR A 174 16.59 7.90 0.43
CA TYR A 174 17.51 8.27 1.49
C TYR A 174 18.30 7.06 2.03
N VAL A 175 17.61 6.00 2.45
CA VAL A 175 18.23 4.79 3.02
C VAL A 175 18.93 3.96 1.95
N GLY A 176 18.38 3.92 0.75
CA GLY A 176 18.95 3.18 -0.36
C GLY A 176 20.35 3.66 -0.74
N ARG A 177 20.74 4.90 -0.38
CA ARG A 177 22.03 5.56 -0.72
C ARG A 177 22.60 5.03 -2.02
N ALA A 178 21.77 5.08 -3.04
CA ALA A 178 22.05 4.29 -4.22
C ALA A 178 23.26 4.94 -4.91
N PRO A 179 24.28 4.18 -5.37
CA PRO A 179 25.42 4.72 -6.10
C PRO A 179 25.06 5.38 -7.44
N PHE A 180 23.77 5.54 -7.74
CA PHE A 180 23.21 6.03 -9.00
C PHE A 180 22.94 7.54 -9.00
N PHE A 181 22.95 8.22 -7.85
CA PHE A 181 22.60 9.64 -7.78
C PHE A 181 23.81 10.55 -7.53
N PRO A 182 23.95 11.67 -8.27
CA PRO A 182 25.03 12.61 -8.02
C PRO A 182 24.85 13.33 -6.66
N PRO A 183 25.94 13.80 -6.02
CA PRO A 183 25.91 14.33 -4.65
C PRO A 183 24.90 15.48 -4.39
N TRP A 184 24.70 16.35 -5.38
CA TRP A 184 23.75 17.46 -5.28
C TRP A 184 22.28 16.99 -5.21
N LEU A 185 21.97 15.88 -5.88
CA LEU A 185 20.64 15.28 -5.85
C LEU A 185 20.42 14.57 -4.51
N GLN A 186 21.46 13.92 -3.98
CA GLN A 186 21.40 13.30 -2.66
C GLN A 186 21.13 14.32 -1.55
N ALA A 187 21.82 15.48 -1.56
CA ALA A 187 21.56 16.55 -0.60
C ALA A 187 20.11 17.05 -0.64
N SER A 188 19.52 17.12 -1.84
CA SER A 188 18.11 17.50 -2.04
C SER A 188 17.15 16.43 -1.50
N ILE A 189 17.46 15.14 -1.70
CA ILE A 189 16.70 14.00 -1.16
C ILE A 189 16.72 14.02 0.37
N ASP A 190 17.89 14.26 0.98
CA ASP A 190 18.06 14.29 2.43
C ASP A 190 17.23 15.43 3.06
N GLN A 191 17.25 16.63 2.47
CA GLN A 191 16.43 17.77 2.91
C GLN A 191 14.93 17.48 2.75
N ALA A 192 14.53 16.94 1.59
CA ALA A 192 13.14 16.57 1.34
C ALA A 192 12.66 15.52 2.35
N TYR A 193 13.47 14.50 2.64
CA TYR A 193 13.16 13.47 3.63
C TYR A 193 12.97 14.07 5.04
N ALA A 194 13.83 15.00 5.46
CA ALA A 194 13.71 15.66 6.77
C ALA A 194 12.40 16.46 6.90
N ILE A 195 12.07 17.28 5.89
CA ILE A 195 10.83 18.07 5.86
C ILE A 195 9.61 17.13 5.85
N LEU A 196 9.60 16.15 4.96
CA LEU A 196 8.49 15.21 4.85
C LEU A 196 8.32 14.37 6.11
N SER A 197 9.38 14.09 6.88
CA SER A 197 9.26 13.38 8.15
C SER A 197 8.47 14.18 9.18
N VAL A 198 8.70 15.49 9.24
CA VAL A 198 7.93 16.40 10.11
C VAL A 198 6.48 16.49 9.62
N VAL A 199 6.26 16.66 8.31
CA VAL A 199 4.92 16.78 7.73
C VAL A 199 4.13 15.48 7.88
N ALA A 200 4.74 14.32 7.65
CA ALA A 200 4.11 13.02 7.83
C ALA A 200 3.77 12.77 9.30
N GLY A 201 4.68 13.12 10.23
CA GLY A 201 4.43 13.06 11.67
C GLY A 201 3.26 13.94 12.09
N ALA A 202 3.20 15.19 11.62
CA ALA A 202 2.07 16.08 11.86
C ALA A 202 0.76 15.55 11.25
N SER A 203 0.82 15.00 10.03
CA SER A 203 -0.34 14.43 9.33
C SER A 203 -0.92 13.21 10.06
N LEU A 204 -0.09 12.44 10.77
CA LEU A 204 -0.50 11.31 11.61
C LEU A 204 -1.16 11.73 12.93
N VAL A 205 -0.89 12.95 13.41
CA VAL A 205 -1.41 13.47 14.68
C VAL A 205 -2.64 14.37 14.48
N LEU A 206 -2.68 15.09 13.35
CA LEU A 206 -3.72 16.09 13.05
C LEU A 206 -4.82 15.59 12.10
N GLY A 207 -4.58 14.48 11.39
CA GLY A 207 -5.58 13.80 10.56
C GLY A 207 -6.26 12.67 11.31
#